data_AF-A0A7Y4THX1-F1
#
_entry.id   AF-A0A7Y4THX1-F1
#
_cell.length_a   1.000
_cell.length_b   1.000
_cell.length_c   1.000
_cell.angle_alpha   90.00
_cell.angle_beta   90.00
_cell.angle_gamma   90.00
#
_symmetry.space_group_name_H-M   'P 1'
#
loop_
_entity.id
_entity.type
_entity.pdbx_description
1 polymer ?
#
loop_
_entity_poly.entity_id
_entity_poly.type
_entity_poly.pdbx_seq_one_letter_code
_entity_poly.pdbx_strand_id
1 'polypeptide(L)'
;MDEIANRLAKELGEAIAAAVAEHAQVAACRARAREAGLDMRVTLEAVVGFLNRNTGATLTRVATPPRVLSPRSLEFTPNDRRFLRSLRIGAGETKEPVE
;
A
#
# COMPACT_ATOMS: atom_id res chain seq x y z
N MET A 1 3.71 18.67 -23.34
CA MET A 1 3.27 17.42 -22.67
C MET A 1 2.98 17.69 -21.21
N ASP A 2 3.95 18.23 -20.48
CA ASP A 2 3.83 18.48 -19.03
C ASP A 2 2.73 19.48 -18.66
N GLU A 3 2.47 20.50 -19.49
CA GLU A 3 1.36 21.44 -19.25
C GLU A 3 -0.02 20.78 -19.32
N ILE A 4 -0.21 19.84 -20.25
CA ILE A 4 -1.46 19.09 -20.39
C ILE A 4 -1.60 18.12 -19.20
N ALA A 5 -0.52 17.43 -18.83
CA ALA A 5 -0.50 16.54 -17.67
C ALA A 5 -0.81 17.30 -16.37
N ASN A 6 -0.20 18.46 -16.15
CA ASN A 6 -0.49 19.31 -14.99
C ASN A 6 -1.94 19.80 -14.99
N ARG A 7 -2.48 20.20 -16.14
CA ARG A 7 -3.88 20.62 -16.24
C ARG A 7 -4.83 19.48 -15.86
N LEU A 8 -4.60 18.29 -16.41
CA LEU A 8 -5.39 17.08 -16.10
C LEU A 8 -5.26 16.68 -14.63
N ALA A 9 -4.06 16.77 -14.04
CA ALA A 9 -3.85 16.47 -12.63
C ALA A 9 -4.63 17.45 -11.73
N LYS A 10 -4.65 18.73 -12.09
CA LYS A 10 -5.41 19.75 -11.38
C LYS A 10 -6.92 19.52 -11.51
N GLU A 11 -7.43 19.30 -12.73
CA GLU A 11 -8.84 18.99 -12.99
C GLU A 11 -9.29 17.76 -12.20
N LEU A 12 -8.46 16.71 -12.15
CA LEU A 12 -8.72 15.51 -11.35
C LEU A 12 -8.76 15.83 -9.84
N GLY A 13 -7.81 16.62 -9.34
CA GLY A 13 -7.76 17.02 -7.94
C GLY A 13 -9.01 17.81 -7.52
N GLU A 14 -9.45 18.75 -8.36
CA GLU A 14 -10.68 19.52 -8.14
C GLU A 14 -11.93 18.61 -8.14
N ALA A 15 -12.01 17.68 -9.09
CA ALA A 15 -13.11 16.72 -9.14
C ALA A 15 -13.17 15.81 -7.91
N ILE A 16 -12.02 15.33 -7.42
CA ILE A 16 -11.94 14.52 -6.19
C ILE A 16 -12.37 15.37 -4.98
N ALA A 17 -11.90 16.61 -4.88
CA ALA A 17 -12.25 17.50 -3.78
C ALA A 17 -13.76 17.77 -3.73
N ALA A 18 -14.39 18.04 -4.88
CA ALA A 18 -15.83 18.19 -5.00
C ALA A 18 -16.58 16.90 -4.60
N ALA A 19 -16.14 15.75 -5.13
CA ALA A 19 -16.76 14.46 -4.81
C ALA A 19 -16.72 14.16 -3.31
N VAL A 20 -15.59 14.42 -2.63
CA VAL A 20 -15.43 14.21 -1.19
C VAL A 20 -16.29 15.19 -0.38
N ALA A 21 -16.43 16.44 -0.83
CA ALA A 21 -17.25 17.45 -0.16
C ALA A 21 -18.74 17.08 -0.16
N GLU A 22 -19.22 16.46 -1.24
CA GLU A 22 -20.63 16.06 -1.42
C GLU A 22 -20.93 14.63 -0.90
N HIS A 23 -19.89 13.84 -0.58
CA HIS A 23 -20.07 12.45 -0.21
C HIS A 23 -20.79 12.30 1.16
N ALA A 24 -21.96 11.65 1.15
CA ALA A 24 -22.83 11.52 2.32
C ALA A 24 -22.13 10.90 3.54
N GLN A 25 -21.25 9.92 3.35
CA GLN A 25 -20.53 9.30 4.46
C GLN A 25 -19.50 10.25 5.10
N VAL A 26 -18.87 11.13 4.30
CA VAL A 26 -17.92 12.12 4.80
C VAL A 26 -18.66 13.18 5.62
N ALA A 27 -19.83 13.62 5.14
CA ALA A 27 -20.71 14.53 5.87
C ALA A 27 -21.20 13.92 7.20
N ALA A 28 -21.65 12.66 7.20
CA ALA A 28 -22.07 11.97 8.42
C ALA A 28 -20.92 11.84 9.44
N CYS A 29 -19.69 11.58 8.97
CA CYS A 29 -18.52 11.54 9.83
C CYS A 29 -18.24 12.91 10.47
N ARG A 30 -18.33 13.99 9.69
CA ARG A 30 -18.21 15.38 10.17
C ARG A 30 -19.26 15.74 11.22
N ALA A 31 -20.51 15.31 11.02
CA ALA A 31 -21.58 15.53 11.99
C ALA A 31 -21.27 14.84 13.32
N ARG A 32 -20.86 13.57 13.29
CA ARG A 32 -20.49 12.82 14.50
C ARG A 32 -19.29 13.43 15.24
N ALA A 33 -18.29 13.94 14.51
CA ALA A 33 -17.17 14.65 15.13
C ALA A 33 -17.65 15.91 15.87
N ARG A 34 -18.57 16.68 15.26
CA ARG A 34 -19.17 17.87 15.89
C ARG A 34 -20.01 17.53 17.11
N GLU A 35 -20.77 16.45 17.09
CA GLU A 35 -21.52 15.94 18.25
C GLU A 35 -20.59 15.56 19.41
N ALA A 36 -19.38 15.10 19.10
CA ALA A 36 -18.33 14.84 20.08
C ALA A 36 -17.57 16.12 20.53
N GLY A 37 -17.98 17.31 20.08
CA GLY A 37 -17.32 18.58 20.40
C GLY A 37 -16.01 18.83 19.64
N LEU A 38 -15.76 18.09 18.55
CA LEU A 38 -14.56 18.21 17.72
C LEU A 38 -14.89 18.90 16.39
N ASP A 39 -14.05 19.85 15.97
CA ASP A 39 -14.09 20.36 14.59
C ASP A 39 -13.18 19.52 13.69
N MET A 40 -13.74 18.97 12.63
CA MET A 40 -13.04 18.07 11.72
C MET A 40 -12.79 18.72 10.36
N ARG A 41 -11.52 18.80 9.96
CA ARG A 41 -11.05 19.22 8.64
C ARG A 41 -10.44 18.03 7.89
N VAL A 42 -10.79 17.89 6.62
CA VAL A 42 -10.25 16.85 5.73
C VAL A 42 -9.34 17.49 4.69
N THR A 43 -8.13 16.97 4.53
CA THR A 43 -7.16 17.36 3.52
C THR A 43 -6.70 16.12 2.77
N LEU A 44 -6.68 16.18 1.43
CA LEU A 44 -6.22 15.06 0.59
C LEU A 44 -4.88 15.40 -0.04
N GLU A 45 -3.89 14.54 0.19
CA GLU A 45 -2.64 14.53 -0.57
C GLU A 45 -2.67 13.33 -1.52
N ALA A 46 -2.61 13.60 -2.82
CA ALA A 46 -2.61 12.56 -3.86
C ALA A 46 -1.53 12.85 -4.89
N VAL A 47 -0.83 11.80 -5.32
CA VAL A 47 0.17 11.87 -6.40
C VAL A 47 -0.48 11.37 -7.69
N VAL A 48 -0.49 12.22 -8.72
CA VAL A 48 -1.05 11.88 -10.05
C VAL A 48 0.09 11.53 -11.01
N GLY A 49 0.11 10.29 -11.51
CA GLY A 49 1.07 9.82 -12.50
C GLY A 49 0.46 9.63 -13.88
N PHE A 50 1.21 9.95 -14.93
CA PHE A 50 0.80 9.76 -16.33
C PHE A 50 1.73 8.76 -17.03
N LEU A 51 1.16 7.82 -17.79
CA LEU A 51 1.90 6.87 -18.61
C LEU A 51 1.68 7.17 -20.10
N ASN A 52 2.76 7.29 -20.88
CA ASN A 52 2.68 7.51 -22.31
C ASN A 52 2.22 6.23 -23.04
N ARG A 53 1.14 6.32 -23.82
CA ARG A 53 0.62 5.20 -24.61
C ARG A 53 1.34 4.97 -25.95
N ASN A 54 2.14 5.95 -26.42
CA ASN A 54 2.73 5.94 -27.76
C ASN A 54 4.17 5.40 -27.82
N THR A 55 4.80 5.11 -26.69
CA THR A 55 6.00 4.27 -26.70
C THR A 55 5.51 2.84 -26.73
N GLY A 56 5.59 2.20 -27.91
CA GLY A 56 5.40 0.76 -28.11
C GLY A 56 6.43 -0.10 -27.37
N ALA A 57 6.72 0.21 -26.11
CA ALA A 57 7.08 -0.79 -25.16
C ALA A 57 5.81 -1.62 -24.99
N THR A 58 5.79 -2.76 -25.67
CA THR A 58 5.03 -3.94 -25.24
C THR A 58 4.91 -3.86 -23.73
N LEU A 59 3.67 -3.82 -23.23
CA LEU A 59 3.41 -4.21 -21.86
C LEU A 59 3.90 -5.64 -21.78
N THR A 60 5.19 -5.83 -21.56
CA THR A 60 5.70 -6.94 -20.80
C THR A 60 4.97 -6.73 -19.50
N ARG A 61 3.80 -7.39 -19.38
CA ARG A 61 3.29 -7.78 -18.10
C ARG A 61 4.56 -8.30 -17.44
N VAL A 62 5.06 -7.57 -16.45
CA VAL A 62 5.78 -8.23 -15.39
C VAL A 62 4.66 -9.06 -14.76
N ALA A 63 4.33 -10.18 -15.42
CA ALA A 63 4.17 -11.41 -14.73
C ALA A 63 5.48 -11.42 -13.98
N THR A 64 5.41 -10.97 -12.72
CA THR A 64 6.23 -11.56 -11.71
C THR A 64 6.09 -13.03 -12.08
N PRO A 65 7.13 -13.72 -12.60
CA PRO A 65 7.09 -15.16 -12.54
C PRO A 65 6.63 -15.42 -11.11
N PRO A 66 5.68 -16.33 -10.84
CA PRO A 66 5.44 -16.74 -9.46
C PRO A 66 6.85 -16.91 -8.92
N ARG A 67 7.24 -16.04 -7.98
CA ARG A 67 8.56 -16.15 -7.40
C ARG A 67 8.37 -17.48 -6.71
N VAL A 68 8.84 -18.53 -7.39
CA VAL A 68 9.35 -19.69 -6.72
C VAL A 68 10.41 -19.01 -5.88
N LEU A 69 10.01 -18.66 -4.67
CA LEU A 69 10.93 -18.36 -3.61
C LEU A 69 11.65 -19.69 -3.52
N SER A 70 12.72 -19.85 -4.31
CA SER A 70 13.74 -20.84 -4.03
C SER A 70 13.95 -20.65 -2.54
N PRO A 71 13.70 -21.67 -1.70
CA PRO A 71 13.76 -21.51 -0.27
C PRO A 71 15.14 -20.95 0.01
N ARG A 72 15.20 -19.64 0.27
CA ARG A 72 16.44 -18.99 0.63
C ARG A 72 16.70 -19.63 1.97
N SER A 73 17.78 -20.40 2.05
CA SER A 73 18.34 -20.84 3.31
C SER A 73 18.53 -19.57 4.13
N LEU A 74 17.59 -19.31 5.03
CA LEU A 74 17.68 -18.23 5.99
C LEU A 74 18.80 -18.65 6.94
N GLU A 75 20.00 -18.15 6.68
CA GLU A 75 21.16 -18.42 7.50
C GLU A 75 21.03 -17.62 8.79
N PHE A 76 20.63 -18.29 9.87
CA PHE A 76 20.57 -17.70 11.20
C PHE A 76 21.95 -17.73 11.86
N THR A 77 22.37 -16.59 12.41
CA THR A 77 23.56 -16.53 13.26
C THR A 77 23.28 -17.23 14.61
N PRO A 78 24.33 -17.60 15.40
CA PRO A 78 24.13 -18.16 16.74
C PRO A 78 23.32 -17.26 17.67
N ASN A 79 23.43 -15.93 17.51
CA ASN A 79 22.68 -14.96 18.30
C ASN A 79 21.19 -14.97 17.92
N ASP A 80 20.88 -15.04 16.63
CA ASP A 80 19.50 -15.09 16.14
C ASP A 80 18.78 -16.34 16.66
N ARG A 81 19.45 -17.50 16.68
CA ARG A 81 18.89 -18.73 17.26
C ARG A 81 18.58 -18.60 18.75
N ARG A 82 19.44 -17.90 19.51
CA ARG A 82 19.22 -17.66 20.95
C ARG A 82 18.01 -16.74 21.18
N PHE A 83 17.90 -15.68 20.38
CA PHE A 83 16.79 -14.74 20.42
C PHE A 83 15.46 -15.38 20.02
N LEU A 84 15.44 -16.18 18.94
CA LEU A 84 14.23 -16.88 18.52
C LEU A 84 13.78 -17.92 19.55
N ARG A 85 14.71 -18.59 20.24
CA ARG A 85 14.39 -19.46 21.39
C ARG A 85 13.79 -18.70 22.58
N SER A 86 14.27 -17.50 22.91
CA SER A 86 13.67 -16.72 24.00
C SER A 86 12.25 -16.28 23.68
N LEU A 87 11.93 -16.11 22.39
CA LEU A 87 10.59 -15.80 21.91
C LEU A 87 9.71 -17.04 21.67
N ARG A 88 10.22 -18.26 21.92
CA ARG A 88 9.55 -19.54 21.62
C ARG A 88 9.15 -19.70 20.14
N ILE A 89 9.91 -19.09 19.23
CA ILE A 89 9.72 -19.21 17.79
C ILE A 89 10.59 -20.36 17.30
N GLY A 90 9.96 -21.38 16.71
CA GLY A 90 10.66 -22.54 16.14
C GLY A 90 11.45 -22.15 14.88
N ALA A 91 12.74 -21.89 15.02
CA ALA A 91 13.64 -21.65 13.90
C ALA A 91 14.40 -22.94 13.57
N GLY A 92 13.75 -23.86 12.83
CA GLY A 92 14.42 -24.98 12.18
C GLY A 92 14.59 -26.28 12.98
N GLU A 93 13.61 -26.69 13.79
CA GLU A 93 13.51 -28.09 14.22
C GLU A 93 12.39 -28.76 13.42
N THR A 94 12.78 -29.43 12.33
CA THR A 94 11.96 -30.43 11.65
C THR A 94 11.55 -31.46 12.69
N LYS A 95 10.25 -31.58 12.98
CA LYS A 95 9.73 -32.74 13.71
C LYS A 95 10.14 -33.99 12.94
N GLU A 96 10.97 -34.83 13.53
CA GLU A 96 11.16 -36.19 13.05
C GLU A 96 9.80 -36.92 13.11
N PRO A 97 9.41 -37.66 12.06
CA PRO A 97 8.27 -38.55 12.16
C PRO A 97 8.63 -39.66 13.15
N VAL A 98 7.87 -39.74 14.22
CA VAL A 98 7.88 -40.89 15.13
C VAL A 98 7.23 -42.05 14.37
N GLU A 99 8.03 -43.06 14.05
CA GLU A 99 7.54 -44.42 13.75
C GLU A 99 7.45 -45.22 15.06
#